data_AF-A0A7S2C3I6-F1
#
_entry.id   AF-A0A7S2C3I6-F1
#
_cell.length_a   1.000
_cell.length_b   1.000
_cell.length_c   1.000
_cell.angle_alpha   90.00
_cell.angle_beta   90.00
_cell.angle_gamma   90.00
#
_symmetry.space_group_name_H-M   'P 1'
#
loop_
_entity.id
_entity.type
_entity.pdbx_description
1 polymer ?
#
loop_
_entity_poly.entity_id
_entity_poly.type
_entity_poly.pdbx_seq_one_letter_code
_entity_poly.pdbx_strand_id
1 'polypeptide(L)'
;AYDGQVYIADNRNSRVQAFSIDGRFSHVLGARLGPSAPDLQAPYGVAVAGGRLIVSENTRGRLQVLELNGRVLQILTPQKVGISRDSSSLWLYGLSADAHHAYVTDGCNGNVHVLDVKPWPATSSSASTTTAAAGAILSLTKPTRPCHTCHRSTGGVVQVKAQDWRQGRH
;
A
#
# COMPACT_ATOMS: atom_id res chain seq x y z
N ALA A 1 -13.78 4.25 -5.74
CA ALA A 1 -13.73 3.44 -6.97
C ALA A 1 -12.55 3.91 -7.80
N TYR A 2 -11.92 3.01 -8.58
CA TYR A 2 -10.84 3.33 -9.50
C TYR A 2 -10.99 2.44 -10.73
N ASP A 3 -10.93 3.04 -11.93
CA ASP A 3 -11.01 2.32 -13.21
C ASP A 3 -12.19 1.32 -13.29
N GLY A 4 -13.39 1.79 -12.94
CA GLY A 4 -14.60 0.97 -12.94
C GLY A 4 -14.70 -0.08 -11.84
N GLN A 5 -13.73 -0.14 -10.91
CA GLN A 5 -13.70 -1.09 -9.80
C GLN A 5 -13.88 -0.44 -8.42
N VAL A 6 -14.53 -1.17 -7.52
CA VAL A 6 -14.71 -0.85 -6.10
C VAL A 6 -13.93 -1.88 -5.28
N TYR A 7 -13.07 -1.39 -4.40
CA TYR A 7 -12.27 -2.22 -3.50
C TYR A 7 -12.86 -2.15 -2.10
N ILE A 8 -13.01 -3.31 -1.46
CA ILE A 8 -13.64 -3.45 -0.14
C ILE A 8 -12.72 -4.25 0.76
N ALA A 9 -12.32 -3.68 1.90
CA ALA A 9 -11.65 -4.43 2.95
C ALA A 9 -12.64 -5.35 3.67
N ASP A 10 -12.38 -6.65 3.59
CA ASP A 10 -13.16 -7.69 4.25
C ASP A 10 -12.36 -8.17 5.47
N ASN A 11 -12.45 -7.39 6.56
CA ASN A 11 -11.51 -7.43 7.65
C ASN A 11 -11.42 -8.78 8.36
N ARG A 12 -12.57 -9.42 8.61
CA ARG A 12 -12.66 -10.72 9.29
C ARG A 12 -12.16 -11.87 8.42
N ASN A 13 -12.12 -11.67 7.11
CA ASN A 13 -11.60 -12.64 6.15
C ASN A 13 -10.18 -12.30 5.68
N SER A 14 -9.53 -11.29 6.28
CA SER A 14 -8.14 -10.92 6.00
C SER A 14 -7.84 -10.73 4.51
N ARG A 15 -8.76 -10.07 3.79
CA ARG A 15 -8.65 -9.87 2.34
C ARG A 15 -9.22 -8.53 1.90
N VAL A 16 -8.91 -8.13 0.67
CA VAL A 16 -9.64 -7.09 -0.06
C VAL A 16 -10.35 -7.74 -1.24
N GLN A 17 -11.60 -7.37 -1.48
CA GLN A 17 -12.37 -7.83 -2.62
C GLN A 17 -12.56 -6.68 -3.61
N ALA A 18 -12.37 -6.96 -4.90
CA ALA A 18 -12.64 -6.04 -5.99
C ALA A 18 -13.97 -6.40 -6.65
N PHE A 19 -14.80 -5.40 -6.89
CA PHE A 19 -16.09 -5.51 -7.58
C PHE A 19 -16.12 -4.52 -8.74
N SER A 20 -16.89 -4.80 -9.79
CA SER A 20 -17.28 -3.76 -10.75
C SER A 20 -18.16 -2.71 -10.07
N ILE A 21 -18.28 -1.54 -10.68
CA ILE A 21 -19.19 -0.49 -10.19
C ILE A 21 -20.66 -0.93 -10.16
N ASP A 22 -21.02 -1.91 -11.00
CA ASP A 22 -22.35 -2.55 -11.01
C ASP A 22 -22.51 -3.62 -9.90
N GLY A 23 -21.53 -3.77 -9.02
CA GLY A 23 -21.57 -4.72 -7.90
C GLY A 23 -21.23 -6.16 -8.26
N ARG A 24 -20.72 -6.45 -9.45
CA ARG A 24 -20.28 -7.82 -9.82
C ARG A 24 -18.91 -8.11 -9.23
N PHE A 25 -18.76 -9.27 -8.59
CA PHE A 25 -17.46 -9.70 -8.07
C PHE A 25 -16.43 -9.84 -9.20
N SER A 26 -15.22 -9.32 -8.97
CA SER A 26 -14.09 -9.43 -9.91
C SER A 26 -13.03 -10.41 -9.39
N HIS A 27 -12.35 -10.06 -8.30
CA HIS A 27 -11.25 -10.87 -7.75
C HIS A 27 -10.94 -10.51 -6.29
N VAL A 28 -10.06 -11.31 -5.66
CA VAL A 28 -9.59 -11.11 -4.28
C VAL A 28 -8.11 -10.74 -4.27
N LEU A 29 -7.75 -9.82 -3.37
CA LEU A 29 -6.40 -9.34 -3.12
C LEU A 29 -6.01 -9.67 -1.67
N GLY A 30 -4.75 -10.06 -1.45
CA GLY A 30 -4.20 -10.30 -0.12
C GLY A 30 -4.64 -11.60 0.57
N ALA A 31 -5.38 -12.48 -0.12
CA ALA A 31 -5.60 -13.86 0.29
C ALA A 31 -4.52 -14.74 -0.36
N ARG A 32 -3.50 -15.18 0.40
CA ARG A 32 -2.52 -16.22 0.02
C ARG A 32 -2.21 -16.30 -1.49
N LEU A 33 -1.76 -15.22 -2.12
CA LEU A 33 -1.38 -15.21 -3.54
C LEU A 33 0.02 -15.83 -3.77
N GLY A 34 0.39 -16.83 -2.96
CA GLY A 34 1.67 -17.53 -2.99
C GLY A 34 2.33 -17.65 -1.61
N PRO A 35 3.31 -18.56 -1.44
CA PRO A 35 3.95 -18.86 -0.16
C PRO A 35 4.79 -17.71 0.44
N SER A 36 4.98 -16.61 -0.29
CA SER A 36 5.94 -15.54 0.06
C SER A 36 5.33 -14.13 0.12
N ALA A 37 4.04 -13.93 -0.19
CA ALA A 37 3.38 -12.64 0.00
C ALA A 37 2.81 -12.55 1.41
N PRO A 38 3.05 -11.45 2.17
CA PRO A 38 2.51 -11.33 3.51
C PRO A 38 0.99 -11.15 3.46
N ASP A 39 0.26 -12.14 3.99
CA ASP A 39 -1.20 -12.05 4.15
C ASP A 39 -1.59 -10.73 4.86
N LEU A 40 -2.67 -10.11 4.38
CA LEU A 40 -3.30 -8.98 5.05
C LEU A 40 -3.75 -9.40 6.45
N GLN A 41 -3.66 -8.51 7.43
CA GLN A 41 -4.13 -8.76 8.78
C GLN A 41 -5.06 -7.65 9.23
N ALA A 42 -6.33 -8.04 9.42
CA ALA A 42 -7.41 -7.12 9.79
C ALA A 42 -7.36 -5.83 8.94
N PRO A 43 -7.54 -5.92 7.61
CA PRO A 43 -7.60 -4.74 6.76
C PRO A 43 -8.84 -3.89 7.11
N TYR A 44 -8.69 -2.58 7.27
CA TYR A 44 -9.82 -1.68 7.58
C TYR A 44 -10.07 -0.64 6.49
N GLY A 45 -9.08 0.20 6.22
CA GLY A 45 -9.14 1.26 5.22
C GLY A 45 -8.52 0.82 3.90
N VAL A 46 -9.11 1.26 2.81
CA VAL A 46 -8.58 1.10 1.44
C VAL A 46 -8.57 2.43 0.71
N ALA A 47 -7.50 2.71 -0.02
CA ALA A 47 -7.38 3.86 -0.90
C ALA A 47 -6.69 3.45 -2.20
N VAL A 48 -7.04 4.08 -3.31
CA VAL A 48 -6.34 3.87 -4.59
C VAL A 48 -5.78 5.19 -5.07
N ALA A 49 -4.47 5.24 -5.30
CA ALA A 49 -3.78 6.43 -5.76
C ALA A 49 -2.61 6.09 -6.70
N GLY A 50 -2.56 6.74 -7.86
CA GLY A 50 -1.53 6.47 -8.88
C GLY A 50 -1.48 5.01 -9.32
N GLY A 51 -2.65 4.36 -9.49
CA GLY A 51 -2.73 2.95 -9.91
C GLY A 51 -2.29 1.93 -8.85
N ARG A 52 -2.15 2.34 -7.59
CA ARG A 52 -1.75 1.46 -6.47
C ARG A 52 -2.87 1.40 -5.45
N LEU A 53 -3.13 0.20 -4.93
CA LEU A 53 -4.03 -0.03 -3.81
C LEU A 53 -3.23 0.09 -2.51
N ILE A 54 -3.72 0.87 -1.56
CA ILE A 54 -3.13 1.02 -0.23
C ILE A 54 -4.15 0.51 0.78
N VAL A 55 -3.70 -0.33 1.71
CA VAL A 55 -4.55 -0.98 2.70
C VAL A 55 -3.99 -0.77 4.09
N SER A 56 -4.80 -0.29 5.04
CA SER A 56 -4.42 -0.19 6.45
C SER A 56 -4.65 -1.51 7.19
N GLU A 57 -3.59 -2.03 7.84
CA GLU A 57 -3.63 -3.22 8.68
C GLU A 57 -3.63 -2.82 10.16
N ASN A 58 -4.75 -3.02 10.84
CA ASN A 58 -4.93 -2.58 12.22
C ASN A 58 -4.05 -3.36 13.20
N THR A 59 -4.08 -4.70 13.15
CA THR A 59 -3.34 -5.54 14.13
C THR A 59 -1.82 -5.50 13.95
N ARG A 60 -1.34 -5.12 12.76
CA ARG A 60 0.10 -4.97 12.48
C ARG A 60 0.59 -3.53 12.52
N GLY A 61 -0.29 -2.54 12.67
CA GLY A 61 0.09 -1.14 12.74
C GLY A 61 0.88 -0.67 11.52
N ARG A 62 0.48 -1.09 10.32
CA ARG A 62 1.18 -0.77 9.06
C ARG A 62 0.20 -0.57 7.91
N LEU A 63 0.67 0.01 6.82
CA LEU A 63 -0.01 0.01 5.53
C LEU A 63 0.72 -0.95 4.58
N GLN A 64 -0.03 -1.66 3.74
CA GLN A 64 0.53 -2.30 2.54
C GLN A 64 0.14 -1.48 1.31
N VAL A 65 1.11 -1.23 0.45
CA VAL A 65 0.92 -0.68 -0.89
C VAL A 65 1.05 -1.85 -1.86
N LEU A 66 0.05 -2.04 -2.71
CA LEU A 66 -0.08 -3.15 -3.64
C LEU A 66 -0.33 -2.64 -5.06
N GLU A 67 0.06 -3.43 -6.04
CA GLU A 67 -0.53 -3.36 -7.37
C GLU A 67 -2.01 -3.76 -7.32
N LEU A 68 -2.79 -3.34 -8.32
CA LEU A 68 -4.21 -3.70 -8.42
C LEU A 68 -4.43 -5.20 -8.69
N ASN A 69 -3.38 -5.96 -9.01
CA ASN A 69 -3.41 -7.43 -9.11
C ASN A 69 -3.09 -8.14 -7.77
N GLY A 70 -2.72 -7.39 -6.73
CA GLY A 70 -2.46 -7.90 -5.38
C GLY A 70 -0.99 -8.12 -5.04
N ARG A 71 -0.07 -7.82 -5.96
CA ARG A 71 1.37 -7.88 -5.67
C ARG A 71 1.76 -6.76 -4.71
N VAL A 72 2.38 -7.09 -3.58
CA VAL A 72 2.89 -6.10 -2.63
C VAL A 72 4.07 -5.33 -3.22
N LEU A 73 3.99 -4.00 -3.17
CA LEU A 73 5.01 -3.04 -3.60
C LEU A 73 5.83 -2.52 -2.41
N GLN A 74 5.15 -2.14 -1.33
CA GLN A 74 5.77 -1.47 -0.19
C GLN A 74 5.01 -1.79 1.10
N ILE A 75 5.74 -1.83 2.20
CA ILE A 75 5.18 -1.81 3.55
C ILE A 75 5.56 -0.48 4.20
N LEU A 76 4.56 0.26 4.67
CA LEU A 76 4.74 1.52 5.39
C LEU A 76 4.38 1.31 6.85
N THR A 77 5.27 1.64 7.76
CA THR A 77 4.99 1.55 9.20
C THR A 77 5.09 2.96 9.77
N PRO A 78 3.98 3.55 10.22
CA PRO A 78 4.03 4.81 10.92
C PRO A 78 4.95 4.74 12.13
N GLN A 79 5.62 5.84 12.42
CA GLN A 79 6.32 5.96 13.68
C GLN A 79 5.28 5.94 14.81
N LYS A 80 5.52 5.10 15.82
CA LYS A 80 4.74 5.14 17.05
C LYS A 80 5.08 6.43 17.77
N VAL A 81 4.14 7.36 17.76
CA VAL A 81 4.23 8.63 18.48
C VAL A 81 2.90 8.75 19.22
N GLY A 82 2.90 8.86 20.55
CA GLY A 82 1.65 8.85 21.32
C GLY A 82 1.84 8.74 22.84
N ILE A 83 0.89 9.33 23.56
CA ILE A 83 0.92 9.70 25.00
C ILE A 83 -0.01 8.79 25.84
N SER A 84 -0.48 7.67 25.25
CA SER A 84 -1.32 6.67 25.92
C SER A 84 -0.48 5.77 26.84
N ARG A 85 -1.09 5.26 27.92
CA ARG A 85 -0.47 4.29 28.85
C ARG A 85 0.05 3.03 28.14
N ASP A 86 -0.44 2.73 26.94
CA ASP A 86 -0.10 1.57 26.12
C ASP A 86 0.36 1.92 24.69
N SER A 87 0.97 3.11 24.49
CA SER A 87 1.48 3.72 23.23
C SER A 87 2.30 2.83 22.26
N SER A 88 2.47 1.57 22.61
CA SER A 88 2.97 0.48 21.79
C SER A 88 2.02 0.04 20.66
N SER A 89 0.71 0.35 20.68
CA SER A 89 -0.24 -0.06 19.65
C SER A 89 -0.58 1.05 18.66
N LEU A 90 -0.72 0.71 17.37
CA LEU A 90 -1.22 1.60 16.32
C LEU A 90 -2.57 1.06 15.85
N TRP A 91 -3.66 1.80 16.03
CA TRP A 91 -4.98 1.38 15.53
C TRP A 91 -5.31 2.13 14.25
N LEU A 92 -4.72 1.65 13.16
CA LEU A 92 -4.90 2.25 11.85
C LEU A 92 -6.28 1.91 11.29
N TYR A 93 -7.07 2.94 10.98
CA TYR A 93 -8.44 2.80 10.48
C TYR A 93 -8.65 3.51 9.14
N GLY A 94 -9.17 4.74 9.17
CA GLY A 94 -9.45 5.56 7.99
C GLY A 94 -8.17 5.84 7.21
N LEU A 95 -8.27 5.73 5.89
CA LEU A 95 -7.15 5.82 4.97
C LEU A 95 -7.57 6.63 3.73
N SER A 96 -6.77 7.63 3.38
CA SER A 96 -6.82 8.32 2.09
C SER A 96 -5.40 8.47 1.54
N ALA A 97 -5.27 8.72 0.25
CA ALA A 97 -3.95 8.85 -0.37
C ALA A 97 -3.97 9.75 -1.60
N ASP A 98 -2.82 10.36 -1.87
CA ASP A 98 -2.49 10.99 -3.14
C ASP A 98 -1.34 10.23 -3.83
N ALA A 99 -0.73 10.81 -4.87
CA ALA A 99 0.34 10.17 -5.62
C ALA A 99 1.62 9.90 -4.79
N HIS A 100 1.83 10.64 -3.70
CA HIS A 100 3.06 10.67 -2.90
C HIS A 100 2.84 10.34 -1.42
N HIS A 101 1.64 10.53 -0.89
CA HIS A 101 1.36 10.37 0.54
C HIS A 101 0.17 9.46 0.81
N ALA A 102 0.26 8.74 1.91
CA ALA A 102 -0.87 8.08 2.55
C ALA A 102 -1.16 8.77 3.88
N TYR A 103 -2.43 9.09 4.10
CA TYR A 103 -2.96 9.70 5.32
C TYR A 103 -3.75 8.65 6.06
N VAL A 104 -3.33 8.28 7.26
CA VAL A 104 -3.98 7.24 8.05
C VAL A 104 -4.28 7.71 9.46
N THR A 105 -5.52 7.51 9.91
CA THR A 105 -5.93 7.82 11.28
C THR A 105 -5.50 6.70 12.23
N ASP A 106 -4.89 7.07 13.34
CA ASP A 106 -4.55 6.20 14.45
C ASP A 106 -5.50 6.44 15.62
N GLY A 107 -6.50 5.58 15.74
CA GLY A 107 -7.57 5.73 16.72
C GLY A 107 -7.12 5.52 18.17
N CYS A 108 -6.00 4.81 18.40
CA CYS A 108 -5.49 4.54 19.74
C CYS A 108 -4.73 5.74 20.29
N ASN A 109 -3.90 6.35 19.45
CA ASN A 109 -3.05 7.47 19.87
C ASN A 109 -3.63 8.85 19.56
N GLY A 110 -4.80 8.92 18.92
CA GLY A 110 -5.47 10.19 18.57
C GLY A 110 -4.73 11.00 17.51
N ASN A 111 -3.95 10.33 16.65
CA ASN A 111 -3.07 10.96 15.67
C ASN A 111 -3.54 10.70 14.24
N VAL A 112 -3.08 11.54 13.33
CA VAL A 112 -3.09 11.27 11.89
C VAL A 112 -1.64 11.15 11.44
N HIS A 113 -1.31 10.04 10.78
CA HIS A 113 0.02 9.82 10.22
C HIS A 113 -0.01 10.14 8.73
N VAL A 114 1.02 10.85 8.28
CA VAL A 114 1.30 11.09 6.87
C VAL A 114 2.55 10.27 6.52
N LEU A 115 2.44 9.37 5.55
CA LEU A 115 3.52 8.47 5.16
C LEU A 115 3.87 8.65 3.69
N ASP A 116 5.17 8.72 3.40
CA ASP A 116 5.66 8.78 2.03
C ASP A 116 5.46 7.44 1.32
N VAL A 117 4.65 7.47 0.26
CA VAL A 117 4.44 6.36 -0.67
C VAL A 117 5.47 6.50 -1.78
N LYS A 118 6.49 5.65 -1.76
CA LYS A 118 7.56 5.73 -2.75
C LYS A 118 7.00 5.49 -4.16
N PRO A 119 7.38 6.30 -5.16
CA PRO A 119 7.17 5.95 -6.55
C PRO A 119 7.79 4.56 -6.80
N TRP A 120 7.00 3.62 -7.27
CA TRP A 120 7.51 2.33 -7.74
C TRP A 120 7.73 2.45 -9.25
N PRO A 121 8.88 2.06 -9.82
CA PRO A 121 9.10 2.27 -11.24
C PRO A 121 8.11 1.45 -12.06
N ALA A 122 7.41 2.12 -12.97
CA ALA A 122 6.76 1.52 -14.13
C ALA A 122 7.73 1.52 -15.32
N THR A 123 8.89 0.87 -15.18
CA THR A 123 9.83 0.59 -16.29
C THR A 123 10.57 -0.69 -15.90
N SER A 124 10.46 -1.81 -16.60
CA SER A 124 10.66 -1.98 -18.05
C SER A 124 9.55 -2.80 -18.74
N SER A 125 8.77 -2.17 -19.63
CA SER A 125 8.26 -2.91 -20.78
C SER A 125 9.42 -3.09 -21.75
N SER A 126 10.05 -4.27 -21.78
CA SER A 126 10.79 -4.66 -22.97
C SER A 126 9.77 -4.89 -24.07
N ALA A 127 9.49 -3.86 -24.87
CA ALA A 127 8.84 -4.06 -26.15
C ALA A 127 9.80 -4.91 -26.99
N SER A 128 9.47 -6.19 -27.17
CA SER A 128 10.14 -7.03 -28.16
C SER A 128 9.65 -6.57 -29.54
N THR A 129 10.35 -5.62 -30.13
CA THR A 129 10.23 -5.37 -31.57
C THR A 129 10.89 -6.55 -32.28
N THR A 130 10.07 -7.44 -32.83
CA THR A 130 10.52 -8.46 -33.76
C THR A 130 10.98 -7.78 -35.05
N THR A 131 12.28 -7.59 -35.21
CA THR A 131 12.89 -7.40 -36.54
C THR A 131 13.88 -8.54 -36.75
N ALA A 132 13.55 -9.39 -37.71
CA ALA A 132 14.42 -10.45 -38.18
C ALA A 132 15.66 -9.86 -38.86
N ALA A 133 16.85 -10.28 -38.44
CA ALA A 133 18.04 -10.28 -39.28
C ALA A 133 19.03 -11.35 -38.77
N ALA A 134 19.55 -12.12 -39.71
CA ALA A 134 20.37 -13.28 -39.51
C ALA A 134 21.77 -12.97 -38.94
N GLY A 135 22.27 -13.89 -38.12
CA GLY A 135 23.70 -14.20 -37.99
C GLY A 135 24.54 -13.27 -37.10
N ALA A 136 24.61 -13.55 -35.80
CA ALA A 136 25.82 -13.37 -35.00
C ALA A 136 25.71 -14.12 -33.66
N ILE A 137 26.75 -14.88 -33.33
CA ILE A 137 26.91 -15.59 -32.06
C ILE A 137 27.14 -14.54 -30.96
N LEU A 138 26.27 -14.49 -29.93
CA LEU A 138 26.54 -13.75 -28.71
C LEU A 138 26.24 -14.60 -27.47
N SER A 139 27.23 -14.63 -26.59
CA SER A 139 27.30 -15.36 -25.33
C SER A 139 26.17 -14.99 -24.37
N LEU A 140 25.48 -15.99 -23.83
CA LEU A 140 24.48 -15.85 -22.77
C LEU A 140 25.18 -15.86 -21.40
N THR A 141 25.44 -14.68 -20.84
CA THR A 141 25.62 -14.54 -19.38
C THR A 141 24.25 -14.28 -18.75
N LYS A 142 23.86 -15.15 -17.81
CA LYS A 142 22.63 -15.04 -17.01
C LYS A 142 22.57 -13.67 -16.31
N PRO A 143 21.42 -12.96 -16.31
CA PRO A 143 21.22 -11.90 -15.34
C PRO A 143 21.03 -12.54 -13.95
N THR A 144 21.96 -12.26 -13.04
CA THR A 144 21.79 -12.52 -11.62
C THR A 144 20.70 -11.60 -11.09
N ARG A 145 19.63 -12.19 -10.55
CA ARG A 145 18.55 -11.50 -9.86
C ARG A 145 19.12 -10.81 -8.59
N PRO A 146 18.85 -9.53 -8.32
CA PRO A 146 18.95 -9.03 -6.96
C PRO A 146 17.69 -9.46 -6.19
N CYS A 147 17.93 -10.04 -5.02
CA CYS A 147 16.92 -10.40 -4.03
C CYS A 147 16.11 -9.16 -3.60
N HIS A 148 14.78 -9.26 -3.55
CA HIS A 148 13.92 -8.21 -3.03
C HIS A 148 14.09 -8.08 -1.52
N THR A 149 15.01 -7.24 -1.07
CA THR A 149 15.01 -6.69 0.28
C THR A 149 13.86 -5.69 0.38
N CYS A 150 12.91 -5.97 1.30
CA CYS A 150 11.84 -5.05 1.64
C CYS A 150 12.46 -3.83 2.34
N HIS A 151 12.70 -2.75 1.61
CA HIS A 151 13.24 -1.52 2.19
C HIS A 151 12.19 -0.89 3.12
N ARG A 152 12.42 -0.94 4.44
CA ARG A 152 11.73 -0.08 5.41
C ARG A 152 12.04 1.37 5.06
N SER A 153 11.04 2.18 4.75
CA SER A 153 11.17 3.64 4.74
C SER A 153 10.58 4.21 6.02
N THR A 154 11.40 4.95 6.75
CA THR A 154 10.99 5.85 7.81
C THR A 154 10.49 7.15 7.17
N GLY A 155 9.17 7.28 7.01
CA GLY A 155 8.56 8.55 6.56
C GLY A 155 8.57 9.59 7.68
N GLY A 156 8.72 10.86 7.31
CA GLY A 156 8.69 11.99 8.25
C GLY A 156 7.29 12.22 8.82
N VAL A 157 7.22 12.59 10.10
CA VAL A 157 5.96 12.86 10.79
C VAL A 157 5.58 14.33 10.61
N VAL A 158 4.45 14.60 9.96
CA VAL A 158 3.73 15.87 10.12
C VAL A 158 2.58 15.62 11.09
N GLN A 159 2.71 16.11 12.32
CA GLN A 159 1.63 16.06 13.31
C GLN A 159 0.69 17.24 13.08
N VAL A 160 -0.56 16.95 12.73
CA VAL A 160 -1.64 17.94 12.76
C VAL A 160 -2.61 17.50 13.84
N LYS A 161 -2.68 18.24 14.97
CA LYS A 161 -3.64 17.91 16.03
C LYS A 161 -5.01 18.48 15.64
N ALA A 162 -6.07 17.73 15.90
CA ALA A 162 -7.43 18.25 15.78
C ALA A 162 -7.70 19.46 16.71
N GLN A 163 -6.89 19.63 17.77
CA GLN A 163 -6.97 20.77 18.70
C GLN A 163 -6.41 22.07 18.10
N ASP A 164 -5.49 21.99 17.13
CA ASP A 164 -4.86 23.15 16.51
C ASP A 164 -5.83 23.91 15.57
N TRP A 165 -6.93 23.28 15.17
CA TRP A 165 -8.01 23.90 14.39
C TRP A 165 -8.87 24.92 15.15
N ARG A 166 -8.79 24.96 16.49
CA ARG A 166 -9.57 25.91 17.31
C ARG A 166 -8.94 27.29 17.44
N GLN A 167 -7.70 27.49 16.98
CA GLN A 167 -6.99 28.78 17.16
C GLN A 167 -7.11 29.74 15.98
N GLY A 168 -7.86 29.39 14.92
CA GLY A 168 -8.05 30.22 13.72
C GLY A 168 -9.36 31.02 13.64
N ARG A 169 -10.11 31.15 14.74
CA ARG A 169 -11.34 31.97 14.78
C ARG A 169 -11.31 32.92 15.98
N HIS A 170 -10.70 34.07 15.77
CA HIS A 170 -11.00 35.32 16.49
C HIS A 170 -11.07 36.45 15.47
#